data_AF-A0A1Q3S4Q0-F1
#
_entry.id   AF-A0A1Q3S4Q0-F1
#
_cell.length_a   1.000
_cell.length_b   1.000
_cell.length_c   1.000
_cell.angle_alpha   90.00
_cell.angle_beta   90.00
_cell.angle_gamma   90.00
#
_symmetry.space_group_name_H-M   'P 1'
#
loop_
_entity.id
_entity.type
_entity.pdbx_description
1 polymer ?
#
loop_
_entity_poly.entity_id
_entity_poly.type
_entity_poly.pdbx_seq_one_letter_code
_entity_poly.pdbx_strand_id
1 'polypeptide(L)'
;MNIKNKKNNMKGFFFTTIGILICCFTSCEKRESKEKIEEGISPAKSYFEDFNNDKKIRELSAKIAEKGDTLAYNELKEIYFFSSHTRDFLRNSLLMANNFDYPEAYFDVYFILKDDLINGSNVKSNKLANFYLLKSKEKGVQSAESIVKERFGSLSTLPKADDYWLEINR
;
A
#
# COMPACT_ATOMS: atom_id res chain seq x y z
N MET A 1 31.94 -17.07 85.85
CA MET A 1 33.04 -16.41 85.11
C MET A 1 33.92 -17.52 84.54
N ASN A 2 34.38 -17.36 83.30
CA ASN A 2 35.13 -18.33 82.49
C ASN A 2 34.37 -19.56 82.01
N ILE A 3 34.03 -19.61 80.72
CA ILE A 3 34.12 -20.85 79.95
C ILE A 3 34.67 -20.51 78.56
N LYS A 4 35.98 -20.70 78.39
CA LYS A 4 36.65 -20.84 77.09
C LYS A 4 36.57 -22.31 76.66
N ASN A 5 36.01 -22.49 75.46
CA ASN A 5 36.37 -23.46 74.41
C ASN A 5 36.94 -24.84 74.79
N LYS A 6 36.13 -25.84 74.47
CA LYS A 6 36.46 -27.20 74.03
C LYS A 6 35.25 -27.61 73.16
N LYS A 7 35.29 -28.33 72.04
CA LYS A 7 36.13 -29.44 71.63
C LYS A 7 35.67 -29.83 70.20
N ASN A 8 36.63 -30.22 69.37
CA ASN A 8 36.59 -31.28 68.34
C ASN A 8 35.40 -31.43 67.37
N ASN A 9 35.76 -31.37 66.09
CA ASN A 9 35.47 -32.33 65.02
C ASN A 9 34.58 -33.53 65.38
N MET A 10 33.45 -33.70 64.69
CA MET A 10 33.08 -35.00 64.13
C MET A 10 32.07 -34.86 62.98
N LYS A 11 32.31 -35.67 61.95
CA LYS A 11 31.52 -35.87 60.74
C LYS A 11 30.07 -36.27 61.08
N GLY A 12 29.12 -35.77 60.30
CA GLY A 12 27.74 -36.21 60.40
C GLY A 12 26.89 -35.76 59.22
N PHE A 13 26.47 -36.76 58.45
CA PHE A 13 25.16 -36.86 57.82
C PHE A 13 24.79 -35.96 56.62
N PHE A 14 24.81 -36.62 55.46
CA PHE A 14 23.79 -36.56 54.40
C PHE A 14 22.42 -36.02 54.86
N PHE A 15 21.86 -35.03 54.17
CA PHE A 15 20.85 -35.23 53.11
C PHE A 15 20.39 -33.87 52.54
N THR A 16 20.42 -33.79 51.20
CA THR A 16 19.52 -33.03 50.31
C THR A 16 19.27 -31.54 50.57
N THR A 17 19.82 -30.70 49.70
CA THR A 17 19.02 -29.79 48.86
C THR A 17 19.83 -29.41 47.63
N ILE A 18 19.28 -29.72 46.46
CA ILE A 18 19.75 -29.27 45.15
C ILE A 18 19.67 -27.74 45.12
N GLY A 19 20.84 -27.10 45.07
CA GLY A 19 21.01 -25.69 44.79
C GLY A 19 21.99 -25.55 43.63
N ILE A 20 21.49 -25.71 42.40
CA ILE A 20 22.25 -25.38 41.19
C ILE A 20 22.08 -23.88 40.98
N LEU A 21 22.99 -23.12 41.58
CA LEU A 21 23.15 -21.69 41.38
C LEU A 21 24.47 -21.48 40.62
N ILE A 22 24.33 -21.03 39.38
CA ILE A 22 25.31 -20.22 38.62
C ILE A 22 26.64 -20.91 38.27
N CYS A 23 26.71 -21.33 37.00
CA CYS A 23 27.92 -21.24 36.18
C CYS A 23 27.52 -20.61 34.83
N CYS A 24 27.16 -19.33 34.86
CA CYS A 24 27.28 -18.49 33.67
C CYS A 24 28.75 -18.06 33.57
N PHE A 25 29.21 -17.79 32.34
CA PHE A 25 30.59 -17.54 31.93
C PHE A 25 31.37 -18.86 31.75
N THR A 26 31.79 -19.30 30.57
CA THR A 26 32.00 -18.66 29.27
C THR A 26 32.25 -19.77 28.26
N SER A 27 31.55 -19.80 27.12
CA SER A 27 32.14 -20.14 25.81
C SER A 27 31.08 -20.00 24.72
N CYS A 28 30.79 -18.75 24.34
CA CYS A 28 30.08 -18.49 23.09
C CYS A 28 31.15 -18.41 22.00
N GLU A 29 31.47 -19.55 21.39
CA GLU A 29 32.29 -19.58 20.18
C GLU A 29 31.46 -18.92 19.07
N LYS A 30 31.88 -17.73 18.62
CA LYS A 30 31.27 -17.09 17.45
C LYS A 30 31.50 -17.98 16.24
N ARG A 31 30.48 -18.77 15.89
CA ARG A 31 30.37 -19.36 14.56
C ARG A 31 29.96 -18.23 13.63
N GLU A 32 30.87 -17.80 12.76
CA GLU A 32 30.51 -17.04 11.57
C GLU A 32 29.68 -17.96 10.67
N SER A 33 28.37 -17.99 10.88
CA SER A 33 27.47 -18.41 9.82
C SER A 33 27.58 -17.37 8.72
N LYS A 34 28.13 -17.77 7.58
CA LYS A 34 27.91 -17.06 6.32
C LYS A 34 26.42 -17.17 5.98
N GLU A 35 25.63 -16.34 6.64
CA GLU A 35 24.27 -16.07 6.25
C GLU A 35 24.38 -15.40 4.88
N LYS A 36 23.96 -16.12 3.83
CA LYS A 36 23.71 -15.48 2.55
C LYS A 36 22.61 -14.46 2.83
N ILE A 37 22.95 -13.18 2.81
CA ILE A 37 21.96 -12.12 2.77
C ILE A 37 21.19 -12.36 1.48
N GLU A 38 20.02 -13.00 1.56
CA GLU A 38 19.03 -12.89 0.52
C GLU A 38 18.62 -11.42 0.52
N GLU A 39 19.14 -10.66 -0.45
CA GLU A 39 18.69 -9.30 -0.68
C GLU A 39 17.20 -9.36 -1.01
N GLY A 40 16.35 -9.15 0.00
CA GLY A 40 14.92 -9.05 -0.18
C GLY A 40 14.62 -7.97 -1.21
N ILE A 41 14.04 -8.35 -2.36
CA ILE A 41 13.63 -7.39 -3.38
C ILE A 41 12.49 -6.56 -2.79
N SER A 42 12.70 -5.25 -2.64
CA SER A 42 11.62 -4.33 -2.26
C SER A 42 10.48 -4.43 -3.28
N PRO A 43 9.19 -4.44 -2.85
CA PRO A 43 8.06 -4.44 -3.78
C PRO A 43 8.15 -3.38 -4.87
N ALA A 44 8.63 -2.18 -4.54
CA ALA A 44 8.83 -1.10 -5.51
C ALA A 44 9.85 -1.48 -6.61
N LYS A 45 10.90 -2.24 -6.28
CA LYS A 45 11.86 -2.74 -7.27
C LYS A 45 11.21 -3.77 -8.19
N SER A 46 10.39 -4.67 -7.64
CA SER A 46 9.64 -5.65 -8.44
C SER A 46 8.69 -4.98 -9.44
N TYR A 47 7.91 -3.99 -9.01
CA TYR A 47 7.01 -3.26 -9.91
C TYR A 47 7.76 -2.40 -10.93
N PHE A 48 8.93 -1.87 -10.58
CA PHE A 48 9.78 -1.16 -11.54
C PHE A 48 10.36 -2.11 -12.60
N GLU A 49 10.74 -3.34 -12.25
CA GLU A 49 11.16 -4.37 -13.21
C GLU A 49 10.01 -4.76 -14.15
N ASP A 50 8.80 -4.93 -13.61
CA ASP A 50 7.60 -5.19 -14.40
C ASP A 50 7.22 -4.02 -15.32
N PHE A 51 7.38 -2.78 -14.86
CA PHE A 51 7.15 -1.59 -15.67
C PHE A 51 8.09 -1.54 -16.88
N ASN A 52 9.35 -1.94 -16.69
CA ASN A 52 10.34 -2.02 -17.78
C ASN A 52 10.19 -3.27 -18.66
N ASN A 53 9.22 -4.14 -18.38
CA ASN A 53 8.91 -5.29 -19.21
C ASN A 53 7.89 -4.92 -20.30
N ASP A 54 8.40 -4.38 -21.41
CA ASP A 54 7.59 -3.93 -22.57
C ASP A 54 6.60 -4.99 -23.08
N LYS A 55 6.98 -6.27 -23.02
CA LYS A 55 6.11 -7.36 -23.46
C LYS A 55 4.91 -7.49 -22.52
N LYS A 56 5.15 -7.52 -21.20
CA LYS A 56 4.11 -7.61 -20.17
C LYS A 56 3.15 -6.42 -20.25
N ILE A 57 3.68 -5.19 -20.30
CA ILE A 57 2.87 -3.96 -20.42
C ILE A 57 1.97 -4.00 -21.65
N ARG A 58 2.51 -4.42 -22.80
CA ARG A 58 1.76 -4.49 -24.06
C ARG A 58 0.67 -5.55 -24.01
N GLU A 59 0.95 -6.73 -23.48
CA GLU A 59 -0.01 -7.83 -23.37
C GLU A 59 -1.17 -7.47 -22.44
N LEU A 60 -0.89 -6.86 -21.29
CA LEU A 60 -1.92 -6.36 -20.38
C LEU A 60 -2.75 -5.25 -21.03
N SER A 61 -2.10 -4.27 -21.66
CA SER A 61 -2.78 -3.18 -22.36
C SER A 61 -3.67 -3.67 -23.50
N ALA A 62 -3.25 -4.72 -24.23
CA ALA A 62 -4.05 -5.31 -25.30
C ALA A 62 -5.34 -5.97 -24.76
N LYS A 63 -5.26 -6.73 -23.67
CA LYS A 63 -6.43 -7.34 -23.02
C LYS A 63 -7.44 -6.29 -22.56
N ILE A 64 -6.96 -5.19 -21.97
CA ILE A 64 -7.78 -4.04 -21.59
C ILE A 64 -8.45 -3.45 -22.83
N ALA A 65 -7.68 -3.18 -23.89
CA ALA A 65 -8.19 -2.50 -25.07
C ALA A 65 -9.19 -3.32 -25.89
N GLU A 66 -9.01 -4.64 -25.96
CA GLU A 66 -9.88 -5.52 -26.74
C GLU A 66 -11.16 -5.90 -26.02
N LYS A 67 -11.10 -6.08 -24.70
CA LYS A 67 -12.17 -6.75 -23.94
C LYS A 67 -12.58 -6.05 -22.65
N GLY A 68 -11.88 -5.00 -22.24
CA GLY A 68 -12.08 -4.39 -20.93
C GLY A 68 -11.74 -5.34 -19.79
N ASP A 69 -10.69 -6.15 -19.95
CA ASP A 69 -10.28 -7.14 -18.94
C ASP A 69 -9.89 -6.46 -17.62
N THR A 70 -10.72 -6.63 -16.59
CA THR A 70 -10.55 -5.98 -15.28
C THR A 70 -9.40 -6.57 -14.47
N LEU A 71 -9.05 -7.84 -14.68
CA LEU A 71 -7.87 -8.44 -14.04
C LEU A 71 -6.60 -7.86 -14.63
N ALA A 72 -6.53 -7.78 -15.97
CA ALA A 72 -5.42 -7.13 -16.65
C ALA A 72 -5.31 -5.64 -16.28
N TYR A 73 -6.45 -4.96 -16.13
CA TYR A 73 -6.50 -3.58 -15.66
C TYR A 73 -5.91 -3.41 -14.25
N ASN A 74 -6.33 -4.26 -13.31
CA ASN A 74 -5.87 -4.17 -11.92
C ASN A 74 -4.38 -4.49 -11.80
N GLU A 75 -3.89 -5.52 -12.50
CA GLU A 75 -2.46 -5.84 -12.53
C GLU A 75 -1.65 -4.68 -13.14
N LEU A 76 -2.09 -4.14 -14.27
CA LEU A 76 -1.40 -3.03 -14.92
C LEU A 76 -1.42 -1.78 -14.03
N LYS A 77 -2.54 -1.48 -13.37
CA LYS A 77 -2.66 -0.38 -12.40
C LYS A 77 -1.60 -0.49 -11.31
N GLU A 78 -1.45 -1.66 -10.69
CA GLU A 78 -0.46 -1.87 -9.63
C GLU A 78 0.96 -1.60 -10.14
N ILE A 79 1.30 -2.10 -11.34
CA ILE A 79 2.60 -1.85 -11.97
C ILE A 79 2.87 -0.36 -12.11
N TYR A 80 1.94 0.42 -12.68
CA TYR A 80 2.13 1.86 -12.86
C TYR A 80 2.15 2.61 -11.52
N PHE A 81 1.27 2.27 -10.58
CA PHE A 81 1.11 3.00 -9.31
C PHE A 81 2.30 2.78 -8.38
N PHE A 82 2.80 1.54 -8.30
CA PHE A 82 3.89 1.19 -7.39
C PHE A 82 5.29 1.34 -8.00
N SER A 83 5.40 1.61 -9.31
CA SER A 83 6.65 2.01 -9.97
C SER A 83 6.85 3.52 -10.04
N SER A 84 5.95 4.34 -9.45
CA SER A 84 5.94 5.82 -9.55
C SER A 84 5.61 6.39 -10.94
N HIS A 85 4.94 5.62 -11.80
CA HIS A 85 4.50 6.03 -13.15
C HIS A 85 2.99 6.22 -13.24
N THR A 86 2.31 6.55 -12.12
CA THR A 86 0.84 6.66 -12.03
C THR A 86 0.21 7.49 -13.16
N ARG A 87 0.85 8.59 -13.58
CA ARG A 87 0.33 9.47 -14.64
C ARG A 87 0.26 8.79 -16.00
N ASP A 88 1.16 7.85 -16.29
CA ASP A 88 1.23 7.16 -17.57
C ASP A 88 0.07 6.15 -17.74
N PHE A 89 -0.59 5.78 -16.63
CA PHE A 89 -1.75 4.89 -16.64
C PHE A 89 -3.05 5.56 -17.14
N LEU A 90 -3.07 6.90 -17.25
CA LEU A 90 -4.28 7.69 -17.55
C LEU A 90 -5.05 7.17 -18.78
N ARG A 91 -4.33 6.75 -19.84
CA ARG A 91 -4.95 6.25 -21.06
C ARG A 91 -5.81 5.00 -20.81
N ASN A 92 -5.29 4.06 -20.03
CA ASN A 92 -6.02 2.82 -19.70
C ASN A 92 -7.20 3.10 -18.77
N SER A 93 -7.04 4.00 -17.79
CA SER A 93 -8.13 4.42 -16.91
C SER A 93 -9.27 5.11 -17.67
N LEU A 94 -8.95 6.03 -18.58
CA LEU A 94 -9.96 6.69 -19.43
C LEU A 94 -10.69 5.68 -20.33
N LEU A 95 -9.96 4.73 -20.91
CA LEU A 95 -10.54 3.69 -21.75
C LEU A 95 -11.53 2.81 -20.96
N MET A 96 -11.13 2.34 -19.78
CA MET A 96 -11.98 1.51 -18.94
C MET A 96 -13.19 2.25 -18.37
N ALA A 97 -13.00 3.51 -17.96
CA ALA A 97 -14.10 4.33 -17.49
C ALA A 97 -15.11 4.62 -18.61
N ASN A 98 -14.65 5.12 -19.76
CA ASN A 98 -15.55 5.67 -20.77
C ASN A 98 -16.11 4.64 -21.75
N ASN A 99 -15.34 3.60 -22.07
CA ASN A 99 -15.74 2.64 -23.11
C ASN A 99 -16.30 1.34 -22.52
N PHE A 100 -15.83 0.95 -21.32
CA PHE A 100 -16.24 -0.28 -20.65
C PHE A 100 -17.10 -0.03 -19.40
N ASP A 101 -17.33 1.23 -19.03
CA ASP A 101 -18.15 1.62 -17.87
C ASP A 101 -17.69 0.96 -16.56
N TYR A 102 -16.38 0.71 -16.43
CA TYR A 102 -15.81 0.06 -15.24
C TYR A 102 -15.77 1.04 -14.06
N PRO A 103 -16.54 0.81 -12.97
CA PRO A 103 -16.72 1.78 -11.88
C PRO A 103 -15.43 2.31 -11.27
N GLU A 104 -14.49 1.42 -10.97
CA GLU A 104 -13.22 1.73 -10.31
C GLU A 104 -12.33 2.60 -11.18
N ALA A 105 -12.39 2.44 -12.52
CA ALA A 105 -11.61 3.26 -13.43
C ALA A 105 -12.02 4.73 -13.40
N TYR A 106 -13.30 5.05 -13.12
CA TYR A 106 -13.70 6.44 -12.90
C TYR A 106 -12.95 7.06 -11.71
N PHE A 107 -12.78 6.32 -10.61
CA PHE A 107 -12.02 6.80 -9.46
C PHE A 107 -10.53 6.98 -9.79
N ASP A 108 -9.96 6.05 -10.56
CA ASP A 108 -8.56 6.12 -10.96
C ASP A 108 -8.28 7.33 -11.86
N VAL A 109 -9.18 7.64 -12.81
CA VAL A 109 -9.07 8.87 -13.62
C VAL A 109 -9.10 10.11 -12.73
N TYR A 110 -10.02 10.17 -11.76
CA TYR A 110 -10.06 11.24 -10.78
C TYR A 110 -8.71 11.36 -10.05
N PHE A 111 -8.18 10.25 -9.53
CA PHE A 111 -6.96 10.23 -8.74
C PHE A 111 -5.74 10.68 -9.55
N ILE A 112 -5.68 10.34 -10.84
CA ILE A 112 -4.59 10.72 -11.74
C ILE A 112 -4.70 12.20 -12.15
N LEU A 113 -5.91 12.69 -12.41
CA LEU A 113 -6.14 14.06 -12.91
C LEU A 113 -6.18 15.13 -11.83
N LYS A 114 -6.52 14.77 -10.58
CA LYS A 114 -6.60 15.75 -9.50
C LYS A 114 -5.24 16.42 -9.30
N ASP A 115 -5.26 17.73 -9.26
CA ASP A 115 -4.07 18.57 -9.10
C ASP A 115 -4.34 19.53 -7.95
N ASP A 116 -4.20 19.01 -6.73
CA ASP A 116 -4.54 19.73 -5.49
C ASP A 116 -3.43 20.71 -5.08
N LEU A 117 -2.61 21.17 -6.03
CA LEU A 117 -1.74 22.32 -5.81
C LEU A 117 -2.63 23.53 -5.51
N ILE A 118 -2.54 23.96 -4.25
CA ILE A 118 -3.30 24.99 -3.52
C ILE A 118 -3.40 26.35 -4.26
N ASN A 119 -2.71 26.54 -5.38
CA ASN A 119 -2.56 27.82 -6.07
C ASN A 119 -3.37 27.98 -7.37
N GLY A 120 -4.42 27.17 -7.58
CA GLY A 120 -5.41 27.42 -8.64
C GLY A 120 -4.87 27.36 -10.07
N SER A 121 -3.68 26.80 -10.30
CA SER A 121 -3.03 26.77 -11.62
C SER A 121 -3.68 25.79 -12.60
N ASN A 122 -4.47 24.81 -12.12
CA ASN A 122 -5.04 23.77 -12.98
C ASN A 122 -6.56 23.55 -12.77
N VAL A 123 -7.32 24.64 -12.83
CA VAL A 123 -8.80 24.64 -12.70
C VAL A 123 -9.47 23.64 -13.66
N LYS A 124 -8.95 23.49 -14.89
CA LYS A 124 -9.55 22.60 -15.89
C LYS A 124 -9.38 21.12 -15.55
N SER A 125 -8.18 20.69 -15.15
CA SER A 125 -7.94 19.28 -14.80
C SER A 125 -8.72 18.90 -13.55
N ASN A 126 -8.83 19.79 -12.55
CA ASN A 126 -9.65 19.55 -11.37
C ASN A 126 -11.15 19.48 -11.66
N LYS A 127 -11.66 20.31 -12.57
CA LYS A 127 -13.05 20.18 -13.06
C LYS A 127 -13.27 18.82 -13.72
N LEU A 128 -12.37 18.40 -14.62
CA LEU A 128 -12.47 17.07 -15.23
C LEU A 128 -12.38 15.94 -14.20
N ALA A 129 -11.43 16.01 -13.27
CA ALA A 129 -11.28 15.03 -12.19
C ALA A 129 -12.58 14.93 -11.35
N ASN A 130 -13.18 16.05 -11.00
CA ASN A 130 -14.41 16.10 -10.22
C ASN A 130 -15.59 15.45 -10.94
N PHE A 131 -15.69 15.57 -12.26
CA PHE A 131 -16.67 14.83 -13.06
C PHE A 131 -16.51 13.31 -12.88
N TYR A 132 -15.28 12.80 -13.02
CA TYR A 132 -14.99 11.37 -12.86
C TYR A 132 -15.22 10.88 -11.43
N LEU A 133 -14.94 11.71 -10.42
CA LEU A 133 -15.23 11.40 -9.02
C LEU A 133 -16.74 11.25 -8.77
N LEU A 134 -17.55 12.16 -9.30
CA LEU A 134 -19.01 12.09 -9.19
C LEU A 134 -19.55 10.84 -9.90
N LYS A 135 -19.07 10.53 -11.11
CA LYS A 135 -19.44 9.28 -11.80
C LYS A 135 -19.09 8.05 -10.97
N SER A 136 -17.90 8.00 -10.41
CA SER A 136 -17.47 6.87 -9.57
C SER A 136 -18.37 6.68 -8.34
N LYS A 137 -18.79 7.78 -7.70
CA LYS A 137 -19.76 7.74 -6.60
C LYS A 137 -21.14 7.25 -7.07
N GLU A 138 -21.65 7.74 -8.19
CA GLU A 138 -22.91 7.27 -8.77
C GLU A 138 -22.91 5.75 -9.06
N LYS A 139 -21.73 5.20 -9.37
CA LYS A 139 -21.52 3.76 -9.58
C LYS A 139 -21.30 2.96 -8.30
N GLY A 140 -21.28 3.60 -7.13
CA GLY A 140 -21.17 2.93 -5.84
C GLY A 140 -19.74 2.56 -5.42
N VAL A 141 -18.71 3.19 -5.99
CA VAL A 141 -17.32 2.93 -5.58
C VAL A 141 -17.07 3.48 -4.19
N GLN A 142 -16.72 2.60 -3.25
CA GLN A 142 -16.51 2.95 -1.83
C GLN A 142 -15.45 4.04 -1.64
N SER A 143 -14.36 3.99 -2.40
CA SER A 143 -13.29 5.00 -2.33
C SER A 143 -13.75 6.41 -2.70
N ALA A 144 -14.81 6.55 -3.50
CA ALA A 144 -15.37 7.85 -3.87
C ALA A 144 -16.23 8.48 -2.76
N GLU A 145 -16.81 7.67 -1.87
CA GLU A 145 -17.78 8.14 -0.87
C GLU A 145 -17.21 9.17 0.11
N SER A 146 -16.03 8.91 0.65
CA SER A 146 -15.35 9.85 1.56
C SER A 146 -14.79 11.05 0.81
N ILE A 147 -14.21 10.80 -0.37
CA ILE A 147 -13.51 11.82 -1.15
C ILE A 147 -14.46 12.88 -1.72
N VAL A 148 -15.68 12.51 -2.11
CA VAL A 148 -16.68 13.49 -2.56
C VAL A 148 -17.05 14.47 -1.45
N LYS A 149 -17.12 14.01 -0.20
CA LYS A 149 -17.39 14.90 0.95
C LYS A 149 -16.24 15.89 1.19
N GLU A 150 -15.00 15.45 1.00
CA GLU A 150 -13.83 16.34 1.07
C GLU A 150 -13.85 17.38 -0.06
N ARG A 151 -14.13 16.94 -1.29
CA ARG A 151 -14.04 17.77 -2.50
C ARG A 151 -15.17 18.79 -2.64
N PHE A 152 -16.38 18.42 -2.27
CA PHE A 152 -17.58 19.24 -2.44
C PHE A 152 -18.11 19.80 -1.11
N GLY A 153 -17.51 19.40 0.02
CA GLY A 153 -18.02 19.73 1.34
C GLY A 153 -19.26 18.93 1.73
N SER A 154 -19.93 19.37 2.79
CA SER A 154 -21.15 18.73 3.32
C SER A 154 -22.42 19.24 2.63
N LEU A 155 -22.45 19.23 1.30
CA LEU A 155 -23.66 19.57 0.55
C LEU A 155 -24.78 18.58 0.89
N SER A 156 -26.00 19.09 1.08
CA SER A 156 -27.20 18.27 1.33
C SER A 156 -27.54 17.37 0.13
N THR A 157 -27.21 17.83 -1.07
CA THR A 157 -27.34 17.08 -2.32
C THR A 157 -26.13 17.36 -3.21
N LEU A 158 -25.46 16.29 -3.65
CA LEU A 158 -24.36 16.39 -4.61
C LEU A 158 -24.93 16.51 -6.03
N PRO A 159 -24.29 17.28 -6.92
CA PRO A 159 -24.69 17.31 -8.32
C PRO A 159 -24.50 15.93 -8.95
N LYS A 160 -25.38 15.58 -9.89
CA LYS A 160 -25.11 14.44 -10.77
C LYS A 160 -23.92 14.76 -11.67
N ALA A 161 -23.14 13.74 -12.03
CA ALA A 161 -21.96 13.92 -12.84
C ALA A 161 -22.28 14.54 -14.21
N ASP A 162 -23.41 14.16 -14.83
CA ASP A 162 -23.80 14.69 -16.14
C ASP A 162 -24.25 16.16 -16.04
N ASP A 163 -24.95 16.53 -14.97
CA ASP A 163 -25.33 17.93 -14.71
C ASP A 163 -24.08 18.80 -14.48
N TYR A 164 -23.12 18.27 -13.71
CA TYR A 164 -21.82 18.90 -13.48
C TYR A 164 -21.02 19.07 -14.78
N TRP A 165 -21.04 18.07 -15.67
CA TRP A 165 -20.38 18.13 -16.97
C TRP A 165 -20.92 19.27 -17.84
N LEU A 166 -22.24 19.46 -17.85
CA LEU A 166 -22.87 20.56 -18.58
C LEU A 166 -22.45 21.93 -18.02
N GLU A 167 -22.32 22.05 -16.70
CA GLU A 167 -21.89 23.30 -16.06
C GLU A 167 -20.47 23.69 -16.44
N ILE A 168 -19.52 22.75 -16.41
CA ILE A 168 -18.11 23.07 -16.66
C ILE A 168 -17.77 23.32 -18.14
N ASN A 169 -18.67 22.99 -19.06
CA ASN A 169 -18.53 23.18 -20.51
C ASN A 169 -19.37 24.35 -21.08
N ARG A 170 -20.06 25.11 -20.22
CA ARG A 170 -20.68 26.39 -20.59
C ARG A 170 -19.64 27.51 -20.61
#